data_AF-A0A932LVV7-F1
#
_entry.id   AF-A0A932LVV7-F1
#
_cell.length_a   1.000
_cell.length_b   1.000
_cell.length_c   1.000
_cell.angle_alpha   90.00
_cell.angle_beta   90.00
_cell.angle_gamma   90.00
#
_symmetry.space_group_name_H-M   'P 1'
#
loop_
_entity.id
_entity.type
_entity.pdbx_description
1 polymer ?
#
loop_
_entity_poly.entity_id
_entity_poly.type
_entity_poly.pdbx_seq_one_letter_code
_entity_poly.pdbx_strand_id
1 'polypeptide(L)'
;MFQSRGPVSFHPLFAAEDIGLRKDASVEHAIKVFLCIGEAIASRWVQMPKGVLLLQAVPNSPQSGAIYLYDRERQIFYFACFDQGHDDSLSVEEFEQLVTEYDLVSWTANPALLPAFNKAARA
;
A
#
# COMPACT_ATOMS: atom_id res chain seq x y z
N MET A 1 -1.93 13.97 19.01
CA MET A 1 -1.25 12.74 18.54
C MET A 1 0.07 13.18 17.93
N PHE A 2 1.18 12.66 18.43
CA PHE A 2 2.51 12.93 17.86
C PHE A 2 2.74 11.90 16.75
N GLN A 3 2.97 12.39 15.53
CA GLN A 3 3.35 11.58 14.38
C GLN A 3 4.88 11.52 14.33
N SER A 4 5.44 10.35 14.62
CA SER A 4 6.87 10.04 14.74
C SER A 4 7.64 10.21 13.43
N ARG A 5 6.94 10.18 12.29
CA ARG A 5 7.50 10.28 10.94
C ARG A 5 6.97 11.48 10.14
N GLY A 6 6.43 12.47 10.83
CA GLY A 6 5.73 13.59 10.17
C GLY A 6 4.45 13.12 9.47
N PRO A 7 3.79 13.97 8.66
CA PRO A 7 2.61 13.61 7.89
C PRO A 7 2.79 12.37 6.99
N VAL A 8 1.72 11.61 6.81
CA VAL A 8 1.66 10.52 5.82
C VAL A 8 0.95 11.00 4.55
N SER A 9 1.50 10.63 3.40
CA SER A 9 0.93 10.89 2.08
C SER A 9 0.81 9.59 1.29
N PHE A 10 -0.24 9.47 0.47
CA PHE A 10 -0.44 8.30 -0.38
C PHE A 10 -0.23 8.68 -1.85
N HIS A 11 0.76 8.07 -2.48
CA HIS A 11 1.09 8.32 -3.87
C HIS A 11 0.56 7.18 -4.75
N PRO A 12 -0.33 7.47 -5.73
CA PRO A 12 -0.83 6.44 -6.61
C PRO A 12 0.29 5.96 -7.53
N LEU A 13 0.51 4.64 -7.58
CA LEU A 13 1.57 4.04 -8.37
C LEU A 13 1.08 3.62 -9.75
N PHE A 14 0.05 2.77 -9.79
CA PHE A 14 -0.53 2.22 -11.01
C PHE A 14 -1.90 1.61 -10.72
N ALA A 15 -2.70 1.44 -11.78
CA ALA A 15 -3.94 0.69 -11.73
C ALA A 15 -3.68 -0.81 -11.98
N ALA A 16 -4.60 -1.67 -11.53
CA ALA A 16 -4.54 -3.10 -11.75
C ALA A 16 -4.46 -3.46 -13.25
N GLU A 17 -5.11 -2.68 -14.12
CA GLU A 17 -5.03 -2.84 -15.58
C GLU A 17 -3.62 -2.63 -16.13
N ASP A 18 -2.81 -1.77 -15.51
CA ASP A 18 -1.44 -1.49 -15.97
C ASP A 18 -0.51 -2.69 -15.76
N ILE A 19 -0.87 -3.57 -14.82
CA ILE A 19 -0.19 -4.85 -14.56
C ILE A 19 -0.92 -6.04 -15.19
N GLY A 20 -1.80 -5.78 -16.16
CA GLY A 20 -2.47 -6.80 -16.96
C GLY A 20 -3.66 -7.50 -16.28
N LEU A 21 -4.13 -6.98 -15.14
CA LEU A 21 -5.31 -7.52 -14.48
C LEU A 21 -6.59 -7.03 -15.15
N ARG A 22 -7.57 -7.92 -15.24
CA ARG A 22 -8.92 -7.58 -15.68
C ARG A 22 -9.68 -6.88 -14.54
N LYS A 23 -10.71 -6.11 -14.90
CA LYS A 23 -11.55 -5.39 -13.91
C LYS A 23 -12.29 -6.32 -12.95
N ASP A 24 -12.55 -7.57 -13.35
CA ASP A 24 -13.18 -8.60 -12.54
C ASP A 24 -12.18 -9.44 -11.73
N ALA A 25 -10.87 -9.12 -11.78
CA ALA A 25 -9.87 -9.83 -11.00
C ALA A 25 -10.16 -9.73 -9.50
N SER A 26 -10.05 -10.86 -8.79
CA SER A 26 -10.18 -10.88 -7.35
C SER A 26 -9.05 -10.09 -6.68
N VAL A 27 -9.31 -9.57 -5.49
CA VAL A 27 -8.31 -8.85 -4.69
C VAL A 27 -7.09 -9.71 -4.43
N GLU A 28 -7.28 -10.99 -4.09
CA GLU A 28 -6.18 -11.94 -3.88
C GLU A 28 -5.31 -12.10 -5.13
N HIS A 29 -5.92 -12.16 -6.31
CA HIS A 29 -5.17 -12.22 -7.56
C HIS A 29 -4.41 -10.92 -7.81
N ALA A 30 -5.03 -9.77 -7.55
CA ALA A 30 -4.38 -8.47 -7.70
C ALA A 30 -3.16 -8.32 -6.79
N ILE A 31 -3.29 -8.65 -5.50
CA ILE A 31 -2.18 -8.63 -4.55
C ILE A 31 -1.09 -9.64 -4.95
N LYS A 32 -1.47 -10.83 -5.42
CA LYS A 32 -0.48 -11.84 -5.86
C LYS A 32 0.34 -11.35 -7.05
N VAL A 33 -0.29 -10.76 -8.06
CA VAL A 33 0.43 -10.21 -9.23
C VAL A 33 1.31 -9.04 -8.81
N PHE A 34 0.80 -8.15 -7.96
CA PHE A 34 1.58 -7.04 -7.39
C PHE A 34 2.87 -7.53 -6.70
N LEU A 35 2.75 -8.50 -5.81
CA LEU A 35 3.89 -9.09 -5.10
C LEU A 35 4.86 -9.81 -6.06
N CYS A 36 4.33 -10.47 -7.09
CA CYS A 36 5.14 -11.15 -8.11
C CYS A 36 5.99 -10.16 -8.92
N ILE A 37 5.46 -8.98 -9.25
CA ILE A 37 6.19 -7.93 -9.99
C ILE A 37 7.33 -7.36 -9.16
N GLY A 38 7.09 -7.17 -7.85
CA GLY A 38 8.11 -6.67 -6.93
C GLY A 38 9.08 -7.73 -6.40
N GLU A 39 9.00 -8.98 -6.89
CA GLU A 39 9.74 -10.14 -6.36
C GLU A 39 9.68 -10.25 -4.82
N ALA A 40 8.50 -9.94 -4.25
CA ALA A 40 8.33 -9.70 -2.83
C ALA A 40 7.24 -10.57 -2.21
N ILE A 41 7.15 -10.53 -0.87
CA ILE A 41 6.11 -11.19 -0.08
C ILE A 41 5.31 -10.15 0.72
N ALA A 42 4.05 -10.46 1.03
CA ALA A 42 3.29 -9.70 2.01
C ALA A 42 3.62 -10.23 3.42
N SER A 43 4.48 -9.51 4.14
CA SER A 43 4.84 -9.84 5.53
C SER A 43 3.68 -9.61 6.49
N ARG A 44 2.84 -8.61 6.20
CA ARG A 44 1.57 -8.34 6.89
C ARG A 44 0.53 -7.80 5.91
N TRP A 45 -0.74 -8.02 6.23
CA TRP A 45 -1.84 -7.37 5.53
C TRP A 45 -3.03 -7.13 6.45
N VAL A 46 -3.80 -6.08 6.15
CA VAL A 46 -5.05 -5.73 6.81
C VAL A 46 -6.10 -5.59 5.72
N GLN A 47 -7.20 -6.34 5.85
CA GLN A 47 -8.28 -6.31 4.88
C GLN A 47 -9.46 -5.52 5.41
N MET A 48 -9.93 -4.56 4.60
CA MET A 48 -11.18 -3.83 4.81
C MET A 48 -12.10 -4.08 3.62
N PRO A 49 -13.42 -3.84 3.75
CA PRO A 49 -14.35 -4.06 2.64
C PRO A 49 -13.98 -3.32 1.34
N LYS A 50 -13.39 -2.12 1.46
CA LYS A 50 -13.05 -1.24 0.34
C LYS A 50 -11.56 -1.22 -0.02
N GLY A 51 -10.68 -1.67 0.86
CA GLY A 51 -9.24 -1.56 0.66
C GLY A 51 -8.44 -2.70 1.27
N VAL A 52 -7.18 -2.83 0.87
CA VAL A 52 -6.20 -3.71 1.51
C VAL A 52 -4.95 -2.92 1.81
N LEU A 53 -4.53 -2.92 3.07
CA LEU A 53 -3.22 -2.43 3.46
C LEU A 53 -2.26 -3.60 3.51
N LEU A 54 -1.05 -3.46 3.00
CA LEU A 54 -0.03 -4.50 3.08
C LEU A 54 1.35 -3.92 3.38
N LEU A 55 2.14 -4.70 4.11
CA LEU A 55 3.58 -4.54 4.21
C LEU A 55 4.22 -5.52 3.22
N GLN A 56 4.72 -5.01 2.11
CA GLN A 56 5.53 -5.77 1.17
C GLN A 56 6.98 -5.78 1.68
N ALA A 57 7.65 -6.94 1.68
CA ALA A 57 9.08 -7.03 1.97
C ALA A 57 9.79 -8.04 1.06
N VAL A 58 11.11 -7.92 0.93
CA VAL A 58 11.94 -8.90 0.23
C VAL A 58 12.01 -10.19 1.06
N PRO A 59 11.86 -11.38 0.44
CA PRO A 59 12.00 -12.65 1.14
C PRO A 59 13.32 -12.74 1.92
N ASN A 60 13.26 -13.17 3.17
CA ASN A 60 14.41 -13.27 4.09
C ASN A 60 15.09 -11.95 4.46
N SER A 61 14.48 -10.79 4.15
CA SER A 61 14.96 -9.47 4.59
C SER A 61 13.87 -8.72 5.36
N PRO A 62 13.72 -8.98 6.67
CA PRO A 62 12.62 -8.43 7.46
C PRO A 62 12.60 -6.91 7.61
N GLN A 63 13.71 -6.22 7.29
CA GLN A 63 13.87 -4.77 7.38
C GLN A 63 13.85 -4.09 6.00
N SER A 64 13.16 -4.69 5.02
CA SER A 64 13.00 -4.16 3.66
C SER A 64 11.53 -3.85 3.34
N GLY A 65 10.75 -3.57 4.38
CA GLY A 65 9.31 -3.40 4.29
C GLY A 65 8.92 -2.05 3.69
N ALA A 66 7.88 -2.06 2.86
CA ALA A 66 7.23 -0.90 2.31
C ALA A 66 5.69 -1.04 2.44
N ILE A 67 5.01 0.05 2.80
CA ILE A 67 3.56 0.05 3.03
C ILE A 67 2.82 0.44 1.76
N TYR A 68 1.88 -0.41 1.37
CA TYR A 68 1.01 -0.17 0.23
C TYR A 68 -0.45 -0.27 0.63
N LEU A 69 -1.28 0.51 -0.05
CA LEU A 69 -2.74 0.46 0.04
C LEU A 69 -3.31 0.16 -1.34
N TYR A 70 -4.12 -0.88 -1.44
CA TYR A 70 -4.87 -1.22 -2.64
C TYR A 70 -6.34 -0.81 -2.48
N ASP A 71 -6.83 0.08 -3.34
CA ASP A 71 -8.24 0.47 -3.42
C ASP A 71 -8.99 -0.55 -4.28
N ARG A 72 -9.97 -1.25 -3.69
CA ARG A 72 -10.74 -2.29 -4.39
C ARG A 72 -11.76 -1.73 -5.37
N GLU A 73 -12.28 -0.53 -5.11
CA GLU A 73 -13.30 0.10 -5.94
C GLU A 73 -12.67 0.73 -7.19
N ARG A 74 -11.54 1.42 -7.01
CA ARG A 74 -10.80 2.06 -8.13
C ARG A 74 -9.74 1.14 -8.75
N GLN A 75 -9.38 0.05 -8.09
CA GLN A 75 -8.33 -0.90 -8.50
C GLN A 75 -6.96 -0.22 -8.67
N ILE A 76 -6.58 0.63 -7.72
CA ILE A 76 -5.34 1.40 -7.73
C ILE A 76 -4.46 0.99 -6.56
N PHE A 77 -3.17 0.83 -6.81
CA PHE A 77 -2.14 0.67 -5.79
C PHE A 77 -1.56 2.03 -5.41
N TYR A 78 -1.47 2.30 -4.11
CA TYR A 78 -0.86 3.48 -3.53
C TYR A 78 0.33 3.07 -2.68
N PHE A 79 1.39 3.85 -2.74
CA PHE A 79 2.52 3.77 -1.82
C PHE A 79 2.34 4.80 -0.70
N ALA A 80 2.50 4.37 0.55
CA ALA A 80 2.47 5.28 1.68
C ALA A 80 3.88 5.85 1.91
N CYS A 81 4.01 7.16 1.75
CA CYS A 81 5.23 7.90 2.07
C CYS A 81 5.05 8.66 3.37
N PHE A 82 6.12 8.76 4.16
CA PHE A 82 6.16 9.58 5.35
C PHE A 82 7.17 10.71 5.13
N ASP A 83 6.89 11.91 5.66
CA ASP A 83 7.77 13.06 5.47
C ASP A 83 9.17 12.86 6.11
N GLN A 84 9.27 11.98 7.10
CA GLN A 84 10.51 11.70 7.85
C GLN A 84 10.74 10.20 8.03
N GLY A 85 12.00 9.77 7.96
CA GLY A 85 12.38 8.37 8.15
C GLY A 85 12.55 7.60 6.84
N HIS A 86 12.42 6.28 6.92
CA HIS A 86 12.58 5.36 5.79
C HIS A 86 11.28 4.62 5.51
N ASP A 87 10.80 4.73 4.27
CA ASP A 87 9.51 4.19 3.84
C ASP A 87 9.66 2.82 3.16
N ASP A 88 10.90 2.39 2.94
CA ASP A 88 11.32 1.19 2.21
C ASP A 88 12.17 0.22 3.05
N SER A 89 12.42 0.54 4.32
CA SER A 89 13.21 -0.28 5.24
C SER A 89 12.45 -0.66 6.52
N LEU A 90 11.13 -0.81 6.42
CA LEU A 90 10.27 -1.06 7.57
C LEU A 90 10.33 -2.52 8.03
N SER A 91 10.33 -2.70 9.34
CA SER A 91 10.02 -3.98 9.98
C SER A 91 8.51 -4.18 10.19
N VAL A 92 8.12 -5.41 10.53
CA VAL A 92 6.73 -5.74 10.90
C VAL A 92 6.29 -4.97 12.15
N GLU A 93 7.18 -4.78 13.12
CA GLU A 93 6.90 -4.06 14.36
C GLU A 93 6.64 -2.57 14.09
N GLU A 94 7.49 -1.95 13.27
CA GLU A 94 7.28 -0.57 12.83
C GLU A 94 5.99 -0.41 12.03
N PHE A 95 5.65 -1.38 11.18
CA PHE A 95 4.36 -1.39 10.48
C PHE A 95 3.19 -1.36 11.45
N GLU A 96 3.16 -2.24 12.46
CA GLU A 96 2.07 -2.30 13.44
C GLU A 96 1.97 -0.99 14.26
N GLN A 97 3.11 -0.38 14.58
CA GLN A 97 3.15 0.93 15.22
C GLN A 97 2.56 2.02 14.30
N LEU A 98 3.03 2.13 13.06
CA LEU A 98 2.60 3.16 12.11
C LEU A 98 1.12 3.01 11.75
N VAL A 99 0.62 1.77 11.62
CA VAL A 99 -0.80 1.50 11.39
C VAL A 99 -1.66 2.11 12.50
N THR A 100 -1.23 1.97 13.75
CA THR A 100 -1.96 2.50 14.90
C THR A 100 -1.79 4.01 15.02
N GLU A 101 -0.57 4.51 14.87
CA GLU A 101 -0.21 5.90 15.10
C GLU A 101 -0.83 6.86 14.06
N TYR A 102 -0.91 6.41 12.80
CA TYR A 102 -1.45 7.17 11.67
C TYR A 102 -2.89 6.78 11.30
N ASP A 103 -3.47 5.84 12.05
CA ASP A 103 -4.79 5.28 11.79
C ASP A 103 -4.95 4.82 10.32
N LEU A 104 -3.95 4.08 9.81
CA LEU A 104 -3.92 3.62 8.41
C LEU A 104 -5.10 2.70 8.07
N VAL A 105 -5.70 2.09 9.10
CA VAL A 105 -6.93 1.31 8.97
C VAL A 105 -8.09 2.18 8.47
N SER A 106 -8.27 3.39 9.01
CA SER A 106 -9.34 4.29 8.59
C SER A 106 -9.20 4.74 7.13
N TRP A 107 -7.96 4.97 6.66
CA TRP A 107 -7.67 5.24 5.25
C TRP A 107 -7.98 4.03 4.36
N THR A 108 -7.64 2.83 4.82
CA THR A 108 -7.92 1.57 4.12
C THR A 108 -9.42 1.26 4.06
N ALA A 109 -10.18 1.67 5.08
CA ALA A 109 -11.63 1.57 5.09
C ALA A 109 -12.29 2.58 4.15
N ASN A 110 -11.65 3.72 3.88
CA ASN A 110 -12.18 4.81 3.06
C ASN A 110 -11.18 5.29 1.98
N PRO A 111 -10.78 4.42 1.03
CA PRO A 111 -9.79 4.78 0.01
C PRO A 111 -10.26 5.87 -0.95
N ALA A 112 -11.55 6.20 -0.96
CA ALA A 112 -12.10 7.31 -1.74
C ALA A 112 -11.48 8.68 -1.38
N LEU A 113 -10.94 8.84 -0.16
CA LEU A 113 -10.23 10.03 0.31
C LEU A 113 -8.82 10.17 -0.27
N LEU A 114 -8.29 9.11 -0.89
CA LEU A 114 -6.95 9.11 -1.48
C LEU A 114 -6.93 9.89 -2.80
N PRO A 115 -5.77 10.47 -3.16
CA PRO A 115 -5.60 11.19 -4.42
C PRO A 115 -6.02 10.34 -5.62
N ALA A 116 -6.59 10.96 -6.66
CA ALA A 116 -6.91 10.24 -7.88
C ALA A 116 -5.63 9.83 -8.63
N PHE A 117 -5.61 8.63 -9.22
CA PHE A 117 -4.58 8.25 -10.17
C PHE A 117 -4.82 8.94 -11.52
N ASN A 118 -3.94 9.87 -11.89
CA ASN A 118 -3.99 10.54 -13.19
C ASN A 118 -2.94 9.94 -14.15
N LYS A 119 -3.38 9.04 -15.03
CA LYS A 119 -2.53 8.36 -16.02
C LYS A 119 -1.84 9.34 -16.98
N ALA A 120 -2.47 10.50 -17.24
CA ALA A 120 -1.96 11.50 -18.19
C ALA A 120 -0.79 12.33 -17.66
N ALA A 121 -0.53 12.34 -16.35
CA ALA A 121 0.55 13.12 -15.73
C ALA A 121 1.94 12.44 -15.81
N ARG A 122 2.02 11.25 -16.42
CA ARG A 122 3.24 10.42 -16.51
C ARG A 122 3.78 10.23 -17.94
N ALA A 123 3.21 10.93 -18.92
CA ALA A 123 3.64 10.92 -20.33
C ALA A 123 4.65 12.02 -20.64
#